data_AF-V6L8S5-F1
#
_entry.id   AF-V6L8S5-F1
#
_cell.length_a   1.000
_cell.length_b   1.000
_cell.length_c   1.000
_cell.angle_alpha   90.00
_cell.angle_beta   90.00
_cell.angle_gamma   90.00
#
_symmetry.space_group_name_H-M   'P 1'
#
loop_
_entity.id
_entity.type
_entity.pdbx_description
1 polymer ?
#
loop_
_entity_poly.entity_id
_entity_poly.type
_entity_poly.pdbx_seq_one_letter_code
_entity_poly.pdbx_strand_id
1 'polypeptide(L)'
;MSAPELLVVIDPVARAADGESVRIARDVLCAGAEGVKVCVPGCAAELERALARHGSRRTVVVGDDRALLQAVQLLHRERELAGCALAMVPVGRPDATALARSLGVPGDAVAASRAALNGSDRAMDLLVDDSGGVVLGALRVPARAEARDRRDGTTRGDGASQ
;
A
#
# COMPACT_ATOMS: atom_id res chain seq x y z
N MET A 1 -15.43 22.47 -12.83
CA MET A 1 -14.38 21.74 -12.10
C MET A 1 -13.22 21.59 -13.05
N SER A 2 -12.04 22.17 -12.73
CA SER A 2 -10.81 21.91 -13.49
C SER A 2 -10.47 20.43 -13.39
N ALA A 3 -9.96 19.84 -14.46
CA ALA A 3 -9.47 18.46 -14.40
C ALA A 3 -8.17 18.43 -13.59
N PRO A 4 -7.87 17.35 -12.85
CA PRO A 4 -6.71 17.33 -11.96
C PRO A 4 -5.39 17.24 -12.73
N GLU A 5 -4.32 17.82 -12.18
CA GLU A 5 -2.95 17.41 -12.54
C GLU A 5 -2.57 16.14 -11.76
N LEU A 6 -1.95 15.18 -12.45
CA LEU A 6 -1.60 13.88 -11.89
C LEU A 6 -0.09 13.64 -11.87
N LEU A 7 0.38 13.04 -10.77
CA LEU A 7 1.61 12.25 -10.75
C LEU A 7 1.22 10.77 -10.79
N VAL A 8 1.54 10.09 -11.89
CA VAL A 8 1.29 8.65 -12.05
C VAL A 8 2.58 7.89 -11.78
N VAL A 9 2.56 7.06 -10.74
CA VAL A 9 3.65 6.17 -10.34
C VAL A 9 3.29 4.77 -10.78
N ILE A 10 4.04 4.22 -11.74
CA ILE A 10 3.81 2.85 -12.24
C ILE A 10 4.83 1.93 -11.57
N ASP A 11 4.34 0.98 -10.80
CA ASP A 11 5.16 -0.08 -10.23
C ASP A 11 5.68 -1.03 -11.33
N PRO A 12 7.01 -1.28 -11.40
CA PRO A 12 7.57 -2.25 -12.34
C PRO A 12 6.98 -3.66 -12.21
N VAL A 13 6.59 -4.09 -11.01
CA VAL A 13 6.01 -5.44 -10.80
C VAL A 13 4.64 -5.52 -11.45
N ALA A 14 3.78 -4.52 -11.28
CA ALA A 14 2.52 -4.42 -12.00
C ALA A 14 2.70 -4.39 -13.53
N ARG A 15 3.68 -3.64 -14.04
CA ARG A 15 3.99 -3.62 -15.49
C ARG A 15 4.43 -4.97 -16.02
N ALA A 16 5.16 -5.75 -15.23
CA ALA A 16 5.59 -7.09 -15.58
C ALA A 16 4.43 -8.11 -15.47
N ALA A 17 3.53 -7.93 -14.50
CA ALA A 17 2.40 -8.82 -14.26
C ALA A 17 1.31 -8.67 -15.33
N ASP A 18 0.93 -7.44 -15.67
CA ASP A 18 -0.10 -7.15 -16.68
C ASP A 18 0.16 -5.79 -17.35
N GLY A 19 1.02 -5.80 -18.37
CA GLY A 19 1.36 -4.61 -19.13
C GLY A 19 0.20 -4.04 -19.96
N GLU A 20 -0.83 -4.83 -20.28
CA GLU A 20 -2.02 -4.34 -20.98
C GLU A 20 -2.85 -3.47 -20.05
N SER A 21 -3.17 -3.96 -18.85
CA SER A 21 -3.90 -3.18 -17.85
C SER A 21 -3.16 -1.90 -17.45
N VAL A 22 -1.82 -1.94 -17.35
CA VAL A 22 -1.03 -0.72 -17.11
C VAL A 22 -1.16 0.29 -18.26
N ARG A 23 -1.13 -0.18 -19.53
CA ARG A 23 -1.31 0.71 -20.69
C ARG A 23 -2.71 1.32 -20.70
N ILE A 24 -3.75 0.51 -20.50
CA ILE A 24 -5.13 0.98 -20.39
C ILE A 24 -5.27 2.03 -19.28
N ALA A 25 -4.73 1.73 -18.09
CA ALA A 25 -4.78 2.65 -16.96
C ALA A 25 -4.12 3.99 -17.30
N ARG A 26 -2.91 3.94 -17.86
CA ARG A 26 -2.15 5.12 -18.31
C ARG A 26 -2.93 5.92 -19.34
N ASP A 27 -3.50 5.27 -20.35
CA ASP A 27 -4.20 5.96 -21.43
C ASP A 27 -5.46 6.67 -20.92
N VAL A 28 -6.23 6.03 -20.04
CA VAL A 28 -7.40 6.65 -19.39
C VAL A 28 -6.99 7.84 -18.52
N LEU A 29 -5.94 7.71 -17.72
CA LEU A 29 -5.45 8.79 -16.85
C LEU A 29 -4.92 9.98 -17.66
N CYS A 30 -4.14 9.71 -18.71
CA CYS A 30 -3.63 10.73 -19.63
C CYS A 30 -4.74 11.47 -20.37
N ALA A 31 -5.81 10.77 -20.76
CA ALA A 31 -6.94 11.38 -21.46
C ALA A 31 -7.85 12.22 -20.54
N GLY A 32 -7.91 11.91 -19.24
CA GLY A 32 -8.84 12.53 -18.30
C GLY A 32 -8.29 13.64 -17.41
N ALA A 33 -6.98 13.89 -17.46
CA ALA A 33 -6.30 14.87 -16.60
C ALA A 33 -5.83 16.10 -17.39
N GLU A 34 -5.69 17.24 -16.71
CA GLU A 34 -5.15 18.48 -17.32
C GLU A 34 -3.66 18.35 -17.64
N GLY A 35 -2.94 17.57 -16.84
CA GLY A 35 -1.54 17.26 -17.05
C GLY A 35 -1.14 16.00 -16.31
N VAL A 36 -0.32 15.15 -16.95
CA VAL A 36 0.14 13.88 -16.36
C VAL A 36 1.64 13.80 -16.39
N LYS A 37 2.24 13.62 -15.22
CA LYS A 37 3.65 13.24 -15.07
C LYS A 37 3.72 11.75 -14.74
N VAL A 38 4.26 10.96 -15.66
CA VAL A 38 4.46 9.51 -15.44
C VAL A 38 5.87 9.24 -14.95
N CYS A 39 6.00 8.38 -13.94
CA CYS A 39 7.26 7.86 -13.47
C CYS A 39 7.17 6.34 -13.26
N VAL A 40 8.28 5.64 -13.50
CA VAL A 40 8.41 4.20 -13.29
C VAL A 40 9.63 3.97 -12.42
N PRO A 41 9.52 4.09 -11.09
CA PRO A 41 10.66 3.98 -10.19
C PRO A 41 11.20 2.54 -10.21
N GLY A 42 12.46 2.36 -10.53
CA GLY A 42 13.16 1.08 -10.47
C GLY A 42 13.65 0.71 -9.07
N CYS A 43 13.62 1.66 -8.12
CA CYS A 43 13.99 1.43 -6.73
C CYS A 43 13.25 2.37 -5.77
N ALA A 44 13.30 2.07 -4.46
CA ALA A 44 12.64 2.88 -3.42
C ALA A 44 13.12 4.35 -3.41
N ALA A 45 14.41 4.60 -3.66
CA ALA A 45 14.94 5.96 -3.72
C ALA A 45 14.39 6.76 -4.90
N GLU A 46 14.03 6.11 -6.01
CA GLU A 46 13.38 6.77 -7.14
C GLU A 46 11.91 7.07 -6.84
N LEU A 47 11.22 6.15 -6.14
CA LEU A 47 9.86 6.38 -5.66
C LEU A 47 9.81 7.59 -4.72
N GLU A 48 10.72 7.66 -3.75
CA GLU A 48 10.91 8.81 -2.86
C GLU A 48 11.12 10.11 -3.62
N ARG A 49 12.04 10.10 -4.58
CA ARG A 49 12.29 11.26 -5.44
C ARG A 49 11.09 11.65 -6.30
N ALA A 50 10.23 10.72 -6.69
CA ALA A 50 9.03 11.00 -7.45
C ALA A 50 7.95 11.64 -6.56
N LEU A 51 7.68 11.05 -5.40
CA LEU A 51 6.67 11.55 -4.45
C LEU A 51 7.08 12.90 -3.84
N ALA A 52 8.35 13.11 -3.53
CA ALA A 52 8.85 14.42 -3.08
C ALA A 52 8.64 15.54 -4.11
N ARG A 53 8.40 15.19 -5.39
CA ARG A 53 8.14 16.15 -6.48
C ARG A 53 6.68 16.20 -6.90
N HIS A 54 5.76 15.58 -6.14
CA HIS A 54 4.35 15.56 -6.50
C HIS A 54 3.72 16.96 -6.46
N GLY A 55 4.14 17.82 -5.52
CA GLY A 55 3.63 19.19 -5.41
C GLY A 55 2.13 19.20 -5.13
N SER A 56 1.35 19.99 -5.87
CA SER A 56 -0.11 20.01 -5.78
C SER A 56 -0.82 18.93 -6.61
N ARG A 57 -0.06 18.03 -7.26
CA ARG A 57 -0.63 17.00 -8.14
C ARG A 57 -1.23 15.88 -7.31
N ARG A 58 -2.39 15.38 -7.71
CA ARG A 58 -2.93 14.16 -7.14
C ARG A 58 -2.02 12.98 -7.51
N THR A 59 -1.60 12.21 -6.52
CA THR A 59 -0.71 11.06 -6.74
C THR A 59 -1.55 9.82 -7.04
N VAL A 60 -1.26 9.15 -8.14
CA VAL A 60 -1.91 7.90 -8.56
C VAL A 60 -0.87 6.79 -8.64
N VAL A 61 -1.04 5.73 -7.85
CA VAL A 61 -0.18 4.53 -7.91
C VAL A 61 -0.86 3.49 -8.79
N VAL A 62 -0.17 3.04 -9.83
CA VAL A 62 -0.59 1.89 -10.66
C VAL A 62 0.28 0.71 -10.25
N GLY A 63 -0.31 -0.24 -9.51
CA GLY A 63 0.49 -1.21 -8.76
C GLY A 63 -0.32 -2.28 -8.04
N ASP A 64 0.38 -3.13 -7.30
CA ASP A 64 -0.20 -4.08 -6.35
C ASP A 64 -0.28 -3.48 -4.94
N ASP A 65 -0.78 -4.25 -3.97
CA ASP A 65 -0.92 -3.83 -2.57
C ASP A 65 0.42 -3.46 -1.91
N ARG A 66 1.55 -4.01 -2.38
CA ARG A 66 2.89 -3.64 -1.88
C ARG A 66 3.30 -2.26 -2.38
N ALA A 67 3.03 -1.98 -3.65
CA ALA A 67 3.27 -0.65 -4.22
C ALA A 67 2.47 0.43 -3.48
N LEU A 68 1.21 0.14 -3.13
CA LEU A 68 0.40 1.02 -2.28
C LEU A 68 1.04 1.24 -0.92
N LEU A 69 1.42 0.16 -0.22
CA LEU A 69 2.03 0.24 1.10
C LEU A 69 3.33 1.06 1.09
N GLN A 70 4.19 0.86 0.08
CA GLN A 70 5.43 1.62 -0.09
C GLN A 70 5.17 3.12 -0.29
N ALA A 71 4.17 3.48 -1.10
CA ALA A 71 3.80 4.88 -1.31
C ALA A 71 3.24 5.52 -0.02
N VAL A 72 2.35 4.83 0.69
CA VAL A 72 1.77 5.32 1.95
C VAL A 72 2.86 5.48 3.01
N GLN A 73 3.76 4.51 3.17
CA GLN A 73 4.81 4.58 4.18
C GLN A 73 5.77 5.74 3.93
N LEU A 74 6.08 6.01 2.67
CA LEU A 74 6.91 7.13 2.27
C LEU A 74 6.21 8.48 2.52
N LEU A 75 4.95 8.63 2.11
CA LEU A 75 4.18 9.85 2.38
C LEU A 75 3.95 10.07 3.88
N HIS A 76 3.81 8.99 4.65
CA HIS A 76 3.70 9.07 6.11
C HIS A 76 4.98 9.63 6.74
N ARG A 77 6.13 9.10 6.31
CA ARG A 77 7.46 9.54 6.80
C ARG A 77 7.69 11.03 6.53
N GLU A 78 7.30 11.50 5.36
CA GLU A 78 7.42 12.92 4.98
C GLU A 78 6.32 13.82 5.56
N ARG A 79 5.36 13.26 6.32
CA ARG A 79 4.17 13.96 6.88
C ARG A 79 3.24 14.59 5.84
N GLU A 80 3.26 14.08 4.61
CA GLU A 80 2.51 14.60 3.47
C GLU A 80 1.10 14.00 3.35
N LEU A 81 0.81 12.87 4.00
CA LEU A 81 -0.49 12.18 3.89
C LEU A 81 -1.70 13.04 4.29
N ALA A 82 -1.52 14.00 5.20
CA ALA A 82 -2.60 14.90 5.60
C ALA A 82 -2.89 16.00 4.57
N GLY A 83 -1.94 16.26 3.67
CA GLY A 83 -2.00 17.33 2.68
C GLY A 83 -2.28 16.87 1.25
N CYS A 84 -2.23 15.56 0.97
CA CYS A 84 -2.40 15.04 -0.38
C CYS A 84 -3.41 13.90 -0.48
N ALA A 85 -4.14 13.87 -1.60
CA ALA A 85 -4.99 12.74 -1.95
C ALA A 85 -4.16 11.69 -2.71
N LEU A 86 -4.13 10.47 -2.17
CA LEU A 86 -3.54 9.30 -2.81
C LEU A 86 -4.63 8.46 -3.47
N ALA A 87 -4.48 8.19 -4.77
CA ALA A 87 -5.35 7.29 -5.52
C ALA A 87 -4.57 6.06 -6.00
N MET A 88 -5.30 4.98 -6.31
CA MET A 88 -4.71 3.73 -6.76
C MET A 88 -5.48 3.13 -7.96
N VAL A 89 -4.73 2.55 -8.89
CA VAL A 89 -5.23 1.63 -9.91
C VAL A 89 -4.61 0.26 -9.65
N PRO A 90 -5.39 -0.73 -9.18
CA PRO A 90 -4.86 -2.04 -8.83
C PRO A 90 -4.54 -2.82 -10.10
N VAL A 91 -3.29 -3.22 -10.25
CA VAL A 91 -2.83 -4.08 -11.35
C VAL A 91 -1.96 -5.19 -10.79
N GLY A 92 -2.37 -6.42 -11.01
CA GLY A 92 -1.71 -7.60 -10.47
C GLY A 92 -2.70 -8.74 -10.30
N ARG A 93 -2.21 -9.86 -9.76
CA ARG A 93 -3.07 -11.00 -9.46
C ARG A 93 -4.15 -10.64 -8.44
N PRO A 94 -5.29 -11.37 -8.41
CA PRO A 94 -6.36 -11.08 -7.47
C PRO A 94 -5.91 -11.04 -6.00
N ASP A 95 -5.01 -11.92 -5.59
CA ASP A 95 -4.45 -11.97 -4.23
C ASP A 95 -3.53 -10.79 -3.90
N ALA A 96 -2.82 -10.26 -4.91
CA ALA A 96 -1.91 -9.13 -4.76
C ALA A 96 -2.61 -7.76 -4.75
N THR A 97 -3.92 -7.72 -4.99
CA THR A 97 -4.74 -6.50 -5.07
C THR A 97 -5.94 -6.55 -4.11
N ALA A 98 -5.91 -7.49 -3.17
CA ALA A 98 -7.03 -7.77 -2.27
C ALA A 98 -7.24 -6.62 -1.27
N LEU A 99 -6.15 -6.01 -0.78
CA LEU A 99 -6.22 -4.85 0.10
C LEU A 99 -6.85 -3.67 -0.63
N ALA A 100 -6.35 -3.32 -1.83
CA ALA A 100 -6.93 -2.23 -2.62
C ALA A 100 -8.45 -2.39 -2.82
N ARG A 101 -8.91 -3.60 -3.16
CA ARG A 101 -10.34 -3.89 -3.29
C ARG A 101 -11.10 -3.78 -1.96
N SER A 102 -10.50 -4.21 -0.85
CA SER A 102 -11.11 -4.07 0.48
C SER A 102 -11.28 -2.61 0.92
N LEU A 103 -10.44 -1.71 0.40
CA LEU A 103 -10.55 -0.26 0.60
C LEU A 103 -11.61 0.38 -0.32
N GLY A 104 -12.27 -0.41 -1.17
CA GLY A 104 -13.32 0.03 -2.09
C GLY A 104 -12.81 0.44 -3.48
N VAL A 105 -11.55 0.17 -3.81
CA VAL A 105 -11.01 0.46 -5.15
C VAL A 105 -11.58 -0.54 -6.16
N PRO A 106 -12.10 -0.10 -7.31
CA PRO A 106 -12.55 -1.01 -8.36
C PRO A 106 -11.42 -1.95 -8.83
N GLY A 107 -11.73 -3.22 -9.09
CA GLY A 107 -10.73 -4.19 -9.56
C GLY A 107 -10.38 -4.11 -11.05
N ASP A 108 -11.17 -3.36 -11.83
CA ASP A 108 -10.94 -3.13 -13.26
C ASP A 108 -10.12 -1.86 -13.48
N ALA A 109 -9.14 -1.91 -14.38
CA ALA A 109 -8.22 -0.80 -14.64
C ALA A 109 -8.92 0.47 -15.11
N VAL A 110 -9.93 0.37 -15.98
CA VAL A 110 -10.67 1.53 -16.49
C VAL A 110 -11.53 2.14 -15.39
N ALA A 111 -12.27 1.31 -14.65
CA ALA A 111 -13.11 1.75 -13.54
C ALA A 111 -12.29 2.42 -12.43
N ALA A 112 -11.14 1.83 -12.07
CA ALA A 112 -10.24 2.39 -11.08
C ALA A 112 -9.60 3.71 -11.55
N SER A 113 -9.15 3.80 -12.81
CA SER A 113 -8.65 5.06 -13.37
C SER A 113 -9.71 6.16 -13.37
N ARG A 114 -10.97 5.83 -13.70
CA ARG A 114 -12.08 6.78 -13.63
C ARG A 114 -12.37 7.22 -12.19
N ALA A 115 -12.24 6.31 -11.22
CA ALA A 115 -12.35 6.64 -9.80
C ALA A 115 -11.18 7.54 -9.33
N ALA A 116 -9.95 7.33 -9.82
CA ALA A 116 -8.82 8.20 -9.51
C ALA A 116 -8.99 9.63 -10.05
N LEU A 117 -9.59 9.76 -11.23
CA LEU A 117 -9.86 11.06 -11.88
C LEU A 117 -11.03 11.81 -11.23
N ASN A 118 -12.16 11.12 -11.07
CA ASN A 118 -13.45 11.76 -10.79
C ASN A 118 -14.02 11.38 -9.41
N GLY A 119 -13.35 10.47 -8.69
CA GLY A 119 -13.79 10.04 -7.38
C GLY A 119 -13.65 11.12 -6.32
N SER A 120 -14.40 10.93 -5.24
CA SER A 120 -14.34 11.74 -4.03
C SER A 120 -13.27 11.22 -3.07
N ASP A 121 -12.49 12.12 -2.51
CA ASP A 121 -11.50 11.76 -1.51
C ASP A 121 -12.20 11.30 -0.22
N ARG A 122 -11.67 10.26 0.42
CA ARG A 122 -12.15 9.73 1.70
C ARG A 122 -11.00 9.74 2.70
N ALA A 123 -11.20 10.40 3.84
CA ALA A 123 -10.26 10.31 4.95
C ALA A 123 -10.26 8.87 5.51
N MET A 124 -9.06 8.33 5.72
CA MET A 124 -8.86 7.01 6.31
C MET A 124 -7.83 7.10 7.42
N ASP A 125 -8.05 6.36 8.50
CA ASP A 125 -7.10 6.27 9.61
C ASP A 125 -5.95 5.33 9.25
N LEU A 126 -4.76 5.64 9.78
CA LEU A 126 -3.54 4.86 9.56
C LEU A 126 -3.06 4.26 10.88
N LEU A 127 -2.84 2.95 10.89
CA LEU A 127 -2.18 2.27 12.01
C LEU A 127 -0.67 2.28 11.78
N VAL A 128 0.08 2.73 12.79
CA VAL A 128 1.54 2.83 12.78
C VAL A 128 2.09 2.07 13.98
N ASP A 129 3.15 1.30 13.77
CA ASP A 129 3.88 0.64 14.85
C ASP A 129 4.91 1.58 15.53
N ASP A 130 5.56 1.09 16.57
CA ASP A 130 6.58 1.82 17.32
C ASP A 130 7.87 2.11 16.52
N SER A 131 8.08 1.38 15.43
CA SER A 131 9.20 1.57 14.50
C SER A 131 8.88 2.57 13.37
N GLY A 132 7.66 3.10 13.32
CA GLY A 132 7.17 3.94 12.20
C GLY A 132 6.73 3.13 10.98
N GLY A 133 6.57 1.81 11.15
CA GLY A 133 5.98 0.89 10.19
C GLY A 133 4.50 1.17 9.99
N VAL A 134 4.06 1.24 8.73
CA VAL A 134 2.64 1.42 8.41
C VAL A 134 1.96 0.07 8.23
N VAL A 135 0.77 -0.09 8.78
CA VAL A 135 -0.08 -1.26 8.57
C VAL A 135 -1.34 -0.86 7.81
N LEU A 136 -1.55 -1.49 6.65
CA LEU A 136 -2.77 -1.35 5.86
C LEU A 136 -3.57 -2.65 5.88
N GLY A 137 -4.84 -2.58 6.28
CA GLY A 137 -5.73 -3.73 6.37
C GLY A 137 -5.64 -4.47 7.70
N ALA A 138 -5.66 -5.82 7.64
CA ALA A 138 -5.73 -6.65 8.85
C ALA A 138 -4.34 -6.90 9.46
N LEU A 139 -4.18 -6.57 10.75
CA LEU A 139 -3.03 -6.94 11.56
C LEU A 139 -3.31 -8.23 12.34
N ARG A 140 -2.39 -9.19 12.31
CA ARG A 140 -2.43 -10.37 13.18
C ARG A 140 -1.32 -10.30 14.20
N VAL A 141 -1.69 -10.20 15.48
CA VAL A 141 -0.75 -10.30 16.62
C VAL A 141 -0.77 -11.74 17.13
N PRO A 142 0.34 -12.50 16.99
CA PRO A 142 0.40 -13.87 17.51
C PRO A 142 0.44 -13.86 19.05
N ALA A 143 -0.33 -14.74 19.68
CA ALA A 143 -0.21 -14.96 21.13
C ALA A 143 1.15 -15.60 21.45
N ARG A 144 1.91 -15.04 22.38
CA ARG A 144 3.11 -15.69 22.92
C ARG A 144 2.68 -16.95 23.65
N ALA A 145 3.14 -18.12 23.19
CA ALA A 145 3.04 -19.34 23.97
C ALA A 145 3.93 -19.14 25.22
N GLU A 146 3.33 -18.93 26.38
CA GLU A 146 4.06 -18.99 27.64
C GLU A 146 4.59 -20.41 27.78
N ALA A 147 5.91 -20.56 27.63
CA ALA A 147 6.61 -21.77 28.00
C ALA A 147 6.35 -22.02 29.49
N ARG A 148 5.44 -22.94 29.79
CA ARG A 148 5.26 -23.49 31.13
C ARG A 148 6.49 -24.33 31.45
N ASP A 149 7.59 -23.68 31.80
CA ASP A 149 8.63 -24.29 32.62
C ASP A 149 8.09 -24.44 34.04
N ARG A 150 7.15 -25.37 34.22
CA ARG A 150 6.90 -25.92 35.55
C ARG A 150 8.02 -26.93 35.78
N ARG A 151 9.03 -26.46 36.52
CA ARG A 151 10.00 -27.29 37.24
C ARG A 151 9.25 -28.46 37.88
N ASP A 152 9.33 -29.63 37.29
CA ASP A 152 8.99 -30.87 37.97
C ASP A 152 10.16 -31.21 38.90
N GLY A 153 10.22 -30.50 40.02
CA GLY A 153 11.08 -30.82 41.14
C GLY A 153 10.54 -32.04 41.86
N THR A 154 10.64 -33.23 41.24
CA THR A 154 10.46 -34.49 41.97
C THR A 154 11.80 -34.85 42.62
N THR A 155 12.03 -34.30 43.83
CA THR A 155 12.97 -34.88 44.78
C THR A 155 12.34 -36.16 45.33
N ARG A 156 12.60 -37.32 44.71
CA ARG A 156 12.45 -38.61 45.40
C ARG A 156 13.70 -38.82 46.26
N GLY A 157 13.61 -38.35 47.49
CA GLY A 157 14.51 -38.74 48.56
C GLY A 157 14.13 -40.14 49.06
N ASP A 158 15.17 -40.96 49.22
CA ASP A 158 15.19 -42.27 49.83
C ASP A 158 14.41 -42.38 51.14
N GLY A 159 13.83 -43.57 51.34
CA GLY A 159 13.27 -44.03 52.60
C GLY A 159 13.32 -45.54 52.67
N ALA A 160 14.53 -46.08 52.83
CA ALA A 160 14.77 -47.46 53.25
C ALA A 160 14.46 -47.64 54.75
N SER A 161 14.14 -48.90 55.11
CA SER A 161 14.11 -49.47 56.47
C SER A 161 12.85 -49.14 57.29
N GLN A 162 12.12 -50.08 57.91
CA GLN A 162 12.41 -51.45 58.37
C GLN A 162 11.14 -52.32 58.24
#